data_AF-C4R3H1-F1
#
_entry.id   AF-C4R3H1-F1
#
_cell.length_a   1.000
_cell.length_b   1.000
_cell.length_c   1.000
_cell.angle_alpha   90.00
_cell.angle_beta   90.00
_cell.angle_gamma   90.00
#
_symmetry.space_group_name_H-M   'P 1'
#
loop_
_entity.id
_entity.type
_entity.pdbx_description
1 polymer ?
#
loop_
_entity_poly.entity_id
_entity_poly.type
_entity_poly.pdbx_seq_one_letter_code
_entity_poly.pdbx_strand_id
1 'polypeptide(L)'
;MKFAKLYDEMLKSEEIPEDWIGSRIQYKSLKKCINRVVKELESACLEKDLIEVLLEGDHRLADYVLEKDSKIITPKLIIRVPHDKQGLPKSETSSRLWEFVNNREYLKDDELFKVVEVKEEEEATCLVFHFHEDSSFFRELSLELEGLNNFKEAQKRYLVDQVDMISKSVSESTSFVKRRSDLYTWRELFKLYIDSEIFFKSSTSTAGERSVQQAKANLAAFWNHVNNKKFHKAFHQKGSRSAFKSFIGLNERLLKVSQFQYLNKMAMTKILKKFDKQTSLHTRLIFPKLLAHNTFIEESFAQQLCYKISTNLLSIIPQLDDYTCPICCSVAFKPIKLDCGHIFCVRCLVKLQRSGEDRCPLCRGEVVLNADNSNLDVEHMEYLQKYFPKEVKIKQNETEREIAKERFEAVYGEKNCIIM
;
A
#
# COMPACT_ATOMS: atom_id res chain seq x y z
N MET A 1 -5.32 -30.31 -10.78
CA MET A 1 -5.60 -29.50 -11.99
C MET A 1 -6.38 -28.21 -11.75
N LYS A 2 -7.18 -28.09 -10.67
CA LYS A 2 -8.14 -26.97 -10.51
C LYS A 2 -7.50 -25.57 -10.43
N PHE A 3 -6.42 -25.37 -9.66
CA PHE A 3 -5.90 -24.02 -9.41
C PHE A 3 -5.26 -23.33 -10.63
N ALA A 4 -4.53 -24.04 -11.50
CA ALA A 4 -3.89 -23.41 -12.66
C ALA A 4 -4.92 -22.83 -13.64
N LYS A 5 -6.04 -23.54 -13.85
CA LYS A 5 -7.16 -23.03 -14.66
C LYS A 5 -7.87 -21.88 -13.94
N LEU A 6 -8.14 -22.03 -12.65
CA LEU A 6 -8.74 -20.98 -11.82
C LEU A 6 -7.92 -19.68 -11.83
N TYR A 7 -6.59 -19.78 -11.78
CA TYR A 7 -5.70 -18.61 -11.83
C TYR A 7 -5.80 -17.88 -13.17
N ASP A 8 -5.80 -18.61 -14.29
CA ASP A 8 -6.02 -18.03 -15.63
C ASP A 8 -7.43 -17.42 -15.75
N GLU A 9 -8.46 -18.07 -15.19
CA GLU A 9 -9.84 -17.56 -15.14
C GLU A 9 -9.95 -16.29 -14.30
N MET A 10 -9.29 -16.23 -13.15
CA MET A 10 -9.26 -15.05 -12.27
C MET A 10 -8.60 -13.84 -12.94
N LEU A 11 -7.49 -14.05 -13.66
CA LEU A 11 -6.84 -12.97 -14.41
C LEU A 11 -7.76 -12.40 -15.50
N LYS A 12 -8.55 -13.27 -16.15
CA LYS A 12 -9.55 -12.86 -17.15
C LYS A 12 -10.76 -12.16 -16.53
N SER A 13 -11.32 -12.70 -15.46
CA SER A 13 -12.51 -12.14 -14.81
C SER A 13 -12.25 -10.76 -14.19
N GLU A 14 -11.00 -10.49 -13.81
CA GLU A 14 -10.57 -9.19 -13.28
C GLU A 14 -10.08 -8.24 -14.38
N GLU A 15 -10.24 -8.60 -15.66
CA GLU A 15 -9.89 -7.77 -16.82
C GLU A 15 -8.46 -7.20 -16.74
N ILE A 16 -7.52 -8.07 -16.33
CA ILE A 16 -6.10 -7.74 -16.29
C ILE A 16 -5.61 -7.52 -17.73
N PRO A 17 -4.92 -6.39 -18.02
CA PRO A 17 -4.42 -6.08 -19.34
C PRO A 17 -3.52 -7.19 -19.93
N GLU A 18 -3.67 -7.46 -21.23
CA GLU A 18 -2.94 -8.54 -21.92
C GLU A 18 -1.42 -8.33 -21.89
N ASP A 19 -0.96 -7.09 -21.92
CA ASP A 19 0.45 -6.73 -21.81
C ASP A 19 1.06 -7.09 -20.43
N TRP A 20 0.23 -7.23 -19.38
CA TRP A 20 0.70 -7.61 -18.05
C TRP A 20 0.75 -9.13 -17.86
N ILE A 21 -0.02 -9.86 -18.68
CA ILE A 21 -0.13 -11.31 -18.60
C ILE A 21 1.22 -12.00 -18.80
N GLY A 22 2.13 -11.39 -19.58
CA GLY A 22 3.50 -11.90 -19.75
C GLY A 22 4.33 -11.89 -18.45
N SER A 23 4.05 -10.95 -17.55
CA SER A 23 4.80 -10.77 -16.29
C SER A 23 4.27 -11.60 -15.12
N ARG A 24 3.19 -12.38 -15.32
CA ARG A 24 2.59 -13.20 -14.26
C ARG A 24 3.44 -14.43 -13.92
N ILE A 25 3.21 -15.01 -12.74
CA ILE A 25 3.76 -16.32 -12.35
C ILE A 25 3.31 -17.40 -13.33
N GLN A 26 4.25 -18.14 -13.94
CA GLN A 26 3.95 -19.22 -14.87
C GLN A 26 3.67 -20.51 -14.09
N TYR A 27 2.57 -20.51 -13.34
CA TYR A 27 2.19 -21.58 -12.42
C TYR A 27 2.21 -22.99 -13.06
N LYS A 28 1.87 -23.09 -14.35
CA LYS A 28 1.91 -24.35 -15.12
C LYS A 28 3.34 -24.85 -15.32
N SER A 29 4.29 -23.96 -15.58
CA SER A 29 5.71 -24.30 -15.76
C SER A 29 6.30 -24.79 -14.45
N LEU A 30 6.18 -23.99 -13.38
CA LEU A 30 6.64 -24.34 -12.04
C LEU A 30 6.06 -25.67 -11.54
N LYS A 31 4.78 -25.95 -11.84
CA LYS A 31 4.17 -27.24 -11.50
C LYS A 31 4.83 -28.43 -12.20
N LYS A 32 5.31 -28.27 -13.45
CA LYS A 32 6.06 -29.31 -14.14
C LYS A 32 7.43 -29.52 -13.48
N CYS A 33 8.07 -28.44 -13.02
CA CYS A 33 9.33 -28.50 -12.31
C CYS A 33 9.20 -29.28 -11.00
N ILE A 34 8.14 -29.03 -10.21
CA ILE A 34 7.86 -29.82 -8.99
C ILE A 34 7.77 -31.32 -9.31
N ASN A 35 7.14 -31.70 -10.42
CA ASN A 35 7.07 -33.12 -10.80
C ASN A 35 8.44 -33.72 -11.15
N ARG A 36 9.40 -32.92 -11.63
CA ARG A 36 10.77 -33.38 -11.89
C ARG A 36 11.57 -33.49 -10.60
N VAL A 37 11.39 -32.55 -9.66
CA VAL A 37 11.94 -32.64 -8.29
C VAL A 37 11.53 -33.94 -7.62
N VAL A 38 10.23 -34.28 -7.65
CA VAL A 38 9.75 -35.52 -7.04
C VAL A 38 10.42 -36.75 -7.67
N LYS A 39 10.56 -36.78 -8.99
CA LYS A 39 11.24 -37.89 -9.68
C LYS A 39 12.73 -38.00 -9.31
N GLU A 40 13.43 -36.86 -9.21
CA GLU A 40 14.83 -36.83 -8.81
C GLU A 40 15.02 -37.33 -7.36
N LEU A 41 14.12 -36.93 -6.44
CA LEU A 41 14.12 -37.43 -5.07
C LEU A 41 13.83 -38.93 -5.01
N GLU A 42 12.83 -39.43 -5.75
CA GLU A 42 12.52 -40.86 -5.86
C GLU A 42 13.69 -41.67 -6.44
N SER A 43 14.35 -41.16 -7.49
CA SER A 43 15.57 -41.77 -8.07
C SER A 43 16.74 -41.82 -7.08
N ALA A 44 16.82 -40.85 -6.16
CA ALA A 44 17.78 -40.84 -5.07
C ALA A 44 17.32 -41.69 -3.86
N CYS A 45 16.23 -42.45 -3.98
CA CYS A 45 15.58 -43.23 -2.93
C CYS A 45 15.13 -42.40 -1.71
N LEU A 46 14.89 -41.10 -1.90
CA LEU A 46 14.37 -40.16 -0.92
C LEU A 46 12.89 -39.91 -1.16
N GLU A 47 12.08 -40.92 -0.90
CA GLU A 47 10.63 -40.80 -1.03
C GLU A 47 10.04 -39.82 0.00
N LYS A 48 8.87 -39.27 -0.32
CA LYS A 48 8.19 -38.25 0.51
C LYS A 48 8.07 -38.65 1.98
N ASP A 49 7.66 -39.89 2.25
CA ASP A 49 7.41 -40.37 3.62
C ASP A 49 8.72 -40.49 4.41
N LEU A 50 9.83 -40.86 3.74
CA LEU A 50 11.15 -40.87 4.36
C LEU A 50 11.62 -39.44 4.67
N ILE A 51 11.45 -38.50 3.74
CA ILE A 51 11.79 -37.09 3.95
C ILE A 51 11.01 -36.49 5.13
N GLU A 52 9.71 -36.82 5.23
CA GLU A 52 8.85 -36.39 6.35
C GLU A 52 9.37 -36.91 7.68
N VAL A 53 9.74 -38.21 7.77
CA VAL A 53 10.36 -38.79 8.97
C VAL A 53 11.70 -38.13 9.31
N LEU A 54 12.52 -37.82 8.31
CA LEU A 54 13.84 -37.21 8.51
C LEU A 54 13.76 -35.77 9.02
N LEU A 55 12.82 -34.97 8.49
CA LEU A 55 12.68 -33.55 8.83
C LEU A 55 11.83 -33.31 10.08
N GLU A 56 10.79 -34.13 10.31
CA GLU A 56 9.80 -33.91 11.39
C GLU A 56 9.90 -34.93 12.55
N GLY A 57 10.72 -35.98 12.45
CA GLY A 57 10.87 -36.98 13.50
C GLY A 57 11.55 -36.44 14.78
N ASP A 58 11.44 -37.22 15.88
CA ASP A 58 11.85 -36.84 17.25
C ASP A 58 13.31 -36.35 17.39
N HIS A 59 14.17 -36.67 16.43
CA HIS A 59 15.58 -36.29 16.43
C HIS A 59 16.00 -35.35 15.31
N ARG A 60 15.06 -34.92 14.44
CA ARG A 60 15.31 -34.04 13.27
C ARG A 60 16.63 -34.36 12.57
N LEU A 61 16.65 -35.52 11.93
CA LEU A 61 17.83 -36.09 11.28
C LEU A 61 18.14 -35.41 9.94
N ALA A 62 17.32 -34.47 9.47
CA ALA A 62 17.63 -33.67 8.31
C ALA A 62 17.29 -32.18 8.47
N ASP A 63 17.90 -31.36 7.64
CA ASP A 63 17.56 -29.97 7.41
C ASP A 63 17.51 -29.68 5.92
N TYR A 64 16.44 -29.02 5.46
CA TYR A 64 16.40 -28.44 4.12
C TYR A 64 16.66 -26.94 4.20
N VAL A 65 17.77 -26.50 3.60
CA VAL A 65 18.26 -25.13 3.69
C VAL A 65 18.20 -24.48 2.31
N LEU A 66 17.70 -23.25 2.27
CA LEU A 66 17.78 -22.39 1.09
C LEU A 66 18.79 -21.29 1.36
N GLU A 67 19.99 -21.43 0.80
CA GLU A 67 21.00 -20.37 0.85
C GLU A 67 20.74 -19.36 -0.27
N LYS A 68 20.97 -18.09 0.00
CA LYS A 68 20.88 -17.02 -1.00
C LYS A 68 22.22 -16.33 -1.10
N ASP A 69 22.86 -16.44 -2.25
CA ASP A 69 23.98 -15.59 -2.64
C ASP A 69 23.49 -14.64 -3.74
N SER A 70 23.40 -13.35 -3.40
CA SER A 70 22.92 -12.31 -4.30
C SER A 70 21.51 -12.63 -4.86
N LYS A 71 21.41 -13.09 -6.11
CA LYS A 71 20.15 -13.49 -6.78
C LYS A 71 19.98 -15.01 -6.89
N ILE A 72 21.00 -15.79 -6.55
CA ILE A 72 21.00 -17.24 -6.72
C ILE A 72 20.54 -17.87 -5.41
N ILE A 73 19.52 -18.71 -5.50
CA ILE A 73 19.06 -19.54 -4.39
C ILE A 73 19.61 -20.94 -4.62
N THR A 74 20.35 -21.44 -3.63
CA THR A 74 20.99 -22.75 -3.64
C THR A 74 20.36 -23.61 -2.56
N PRO A 75 19.48 -24.55 -2.93
CA PRO A 75 18.91 -25.51 -2.00
C PRO A 75 19.92 -26.58 -1.62
N LYS A 76 19.83 -27.07 -0.38
CA LYS A 76 20.61 -28.18 0.14
C LYS A 76 19.76 -29.00 1.10
N LEU A 77 19.76 -30.32 0.93
CA LEU A 77 19.23 -31.25 1.94
C LEU A 77 20.41 -31.83 2.72
N ILE A 78 20.46 -31.55 4.02
CA ILE A 78 21.51 -32.02 4.92
C ILE A 78 20.92 -33.16 5.75
N ILE A 79 21.42 -34.37 5.60
CA ILE A 79 21.03 -35.53 6.42
C ILE A 79 22.15 -35.81 7.41
N ARG A 80 21.82 -35.85 8.70
CA ARG A 80 22.70 -36.19 9.80
C ARG A 80 22.50 -37.65 10.16
N VAL A 81 23.58 -38.42 10.17
CA VAL A 81 23.58 -39.82 10.58
C VAL A 81 24.34 -39.93 11.92
N PRO A 82 23.62 -40.00 13.06
CA PRO A 82 24.26 -40.07 14.37
C PRO A 82 25.01 -41.38 14.55
N HIS A 83 26.26 -41.29 15.02
CA HIS A 83 27.07 -42.45 15.37
C HIS A 83 27.74 -42.25 16.74
N ASP A 84 28.24 -43.33 17.33
CA ASP A 84 29.07 -43.28 18.53
C ASP A 84 30.50 -42.83 18.23
N LYS A 85 31.34 -42.72 19.26
CA LYS A 85 32.76 -42.32 19.12
C LYS A 85 33.61 -43.32 18.34
N GLN A 86 33.06 -44.48 18.00
CA GLN A 86 33.69 -45.53 17.21
C GLN A 86 33.16 -45.57 15.76
N GLY A 87 32.22 -44.68 15.41
CA GLY A 87 31.62 -44.58 14.08
C GLY A 87 30.45 -45.55 13.84
N LEU A 88 29.92 -46.19 14.89
CA LEU A 88 28.80 -47.12 14.79
C LEU A 88 27.45 -46.39 14.93
N PRO A 89 26.44 -46.71 14.10
CA PRO A 89 25.11 -46.10 14.21
C PRO A 89 24.47 -46.29 15.59
N LYS A 90 23.90 -45.22 16.16
CA LYS A 90 23.34 -45.20 17.54
C LYS A 90 21.91 -45.78 17.66
N SER A 91 21.23 -46.07 16.56
CA SER A 91 19.82 -46.49 16.48
C SER A 91 19.52 -47.26 15.19
N GLU A 92 18.39 -47.98 15.13
CA GLU A 92 17.93 -48.66 13.92
C GLU A 92 17.75 -47.68 12.74
N THR A 93 17.24 -46.47 13.02
CA THR A 93 17.09 -45.41 12.02
C THR A 93 18.44 -44.94 11.49
N SER A 94 19.43 -44.73 12.35
CA SER A 94 20.79 -44.41 11.90
C SER A 94 21.46 -45.58 11.18
N SER A 95 21.17 -46.84 11.51
CA SER A 95 21.69 -48.01 10.79
C SER A 95 21.12 -48.09 9.38
N ARG A 96 19.80 -47.90 9.22
CA ARG A 96 19.14 -47.85 7.90
C ARG A 96 19.65 -46.69 7.05
N LEU A 97 19.86 -45.51 7.66
CA LEU A 97 20.47 -44.38 6.98
C LEU A 97 21.93 -44.66 6.62
N TRP A 98 22.68 -45.28 7.51
CA TRP A 98 24.07 -45.66 7.26
C TRP A 98 24.20 -46.66 6.10
N GLU A 99 23.32 -47.67 6.02
CA GLU A 99 23.25 -48.63 4.92
C GLU A 99 22.85 -47.97 3.59
N PHE A 100 21.81 -47.14 3.63
CA PHE A 100 21.36 -46.33 2.48
C PHE A 100 22.49 -45.47 1.90
N VAL A 101 23.35 -44.94 2.78
CA VAL A 101 24.43 -44.03 2.43
C VAL A 101 25.69 -44.77 2.01
N ASN A 102 25.98 -45.94 2.59
CA ASN A 102 27.21 -46.69 2.32
C ASN A 102 27.11 -47.66 1.15
N ASN A 103 25.92 -47.97 0.64
CA ASN A 103 25.72 -48.58 -0.69
C ASN A 103 26.02 -47.58 -1.84
N ARG A 104 27.20 -46.94 -1.79
CA ARG A 104 27.65 -45.82 -2.63
C ARG A 104 27.93 -46.17 -4.11
N GLU A 105 27.85 -47.43 -4.52
CA GLU A 105 28.15 -47.82 -5.90
C GLU A 105 27.21 -47.17 -6.92
N TYR A 106 25.96 -46.89 -6.55
CA TYR A 106 24.98 -46.19 -7.40
C TYR A 106 25.06 -44.66 -7.34
N LEU A 107 25.85 -44.10 -6.42
CA LEU A 107 25.97 -42.64 -6.21
C LEU A 107 27.22 -42.03 -6.86
N LYS A 108 28.12 -42.88 -7.37
CA LYS A 108 29.43 -42.46 -7.89
C LYS A 108 29.50 -42.38 -9.42
N ASP A 109 28.50 -42.90 -10.14
CA ASP A 109 28.61 -43.14 -11.58
C ASP A 109 27.33 -42.84 -12.37
N ASP A 110 26.45 -41.99 -11.82
CA ASP A 110 25.24 -41.58 -12.54
C ASP A 110 25.41 -40.14 -13.06
N GLU A 111 25.44 -39.98 -14.40
CA GLU A 111 25.36 -38.68 -15.09
C GLU A 111 24.02 -37.96 -14.81
N LEU A 112 23.10 -38.60 -14.07
CA LEU A 112 21.71 -38.25 -13.81
C LEU A 112 21.46 -37.64 -12.41
N PHE A 113 22.38 -36.80 -11.92
CA PHE A 113 22.22 -35.89 -10.77
C PHE A 113 22.52 -36.47 -9.37
N LYS A 114 23.39 -35.74 -8.63
CA LYS A 114 23.55 -35.62 -7.16
C LYS A 114 25.01 -35.31 -6.83
N VAL A 115 25.32 -34.12 -6.32
CA VAL A 115 26.60 -33.90 -5.62
C VAL A 115 26.37 -34.18 -4.14
N VAL A 116 27.08 -35.18 -3.61
CA VAL A 116 27.08 -35.50 -2.18
C VAL A 116 28.38 -35.01 -1.57
N GLU A 117 28.30 -34.01 -0.69
CA GLU A 117 29.40 -33.69 0.21
C GLU A 117 29.24 -34.51 1.49
N VAL A 118 30.32 -35.13 1.96
CA VAL A 118 30.35 -35.81 3.27
C VAL A 118 31.19 -34.97 4.22
N LYS A 119 30.62 -34.64 5.37
CA LYS A 119 31.26 -33.87 6.44
C LYS A 119 31.20 -34.71 7.72
N GLU A 120 32.37 -35.05 8.25
CA GLU A 120 32.46 -35.78 9.52
C GLU A 120 32.40 -34.79 10.69
N GLU A 121 31.51 -35.06 11.65
CA GLU A 121 31.41 -34.37 12.94
C GLU A 121 31.75 -35.36 14.07
N GLU A 122 32.00 -34.87 15.29
CA GLU A 122 32.47 -35.72 16.41
C GLU A 122 31.52 -36.88 16.75
N GLU A 123 30.21 -36.72 16.50
CA GLU A 123 29.18 -37.72 16.83
C GLU A 123 28.14 -37.94 15.70
N ALA A 124 28.41 -37.45 14.50
CA ALA A 124 27.54 -37.62 13.35
C ALA A 124 28.28 -37.48 12.03
N THR A 125 27.83 -38.21 11.02
CA THR A 125 28.25 -37.98 9.63
C THR A 125 27.15 -37.18 8.93
N CYS A 126 27.50 -36.01 8.42
CA CYS A 126 26.61 -35.12 7.69
C CYS A 126 26.76 -35.32 6.19
N LEU A 127 25.63 -35.50 5.51
CA LEU A 127 25.56 -35.69 4.07
C LEU A 127 24.79 -34.53 3.47
N VAL A 128 25.44 -33.80 2.56
CA VAL A 128 24.83 -32.65 1.90
C VAL A 128 24.48 -33.04 0.48
N PHE A 129 23.20 -33.03 0.18
CA PHE A 129 22.65 -33.35 -1.13
C PHE A 129 22.36 -32.06 -1.88
N HIS A 130 22.91 -31.98 -3.09
CA HIS A 130 22.60 -30.94 -4.08
C HIS A 130 21.80 -31.55 -5.23
N PHE A 131 20.51 -31.22 -5.27
CA PHE A 131 19.60 -31.65 -6.32
C PHE A 131 19.56 -30.60 -7.44
N HIS A 132 19.47 -31.07 -8.69
CA HIS A 132 19.42 -30.19 -9.85
C HIS A 132 18.02 -29.63 -10.07
N GLU A 133 16.98 -30.45 -9.91
CA GLU A 133 15.61 -30.03 -10.24
C GLU A 133 15.03 -29.07 -9.21
N ASP A 134 15.40 -29.16 -7.94
CA ASP A 134 14.95 -28.19 -6.93
C ASP A 134 15.66 -26.84 -7.12
N SER A 135 16.96 -26.86 -7.44
CA SER A 135 17.75 -25.71 -7.85
C SER A 135 17.14 -25.05 -9.09
N SER A 136 16.71 -25.86 -10.07
CA SER A 136 16.01 -25.40 -11.27
C SER A 136 14.66 -24.74 -10.92
N PHE A 137 13.85 -25.36 -10.06
CA PHE A 137 12.59 -24.80 -9.59
C PHE A 137 12.76 -23.44 -8.90
N PHE A 138 13.70 -23.32 -7.96
CA PHE A 138 13.91 -22.06 -7.23
C PHE A 138 14.54 -20.97 -8.11
N ARG A 139 15.37 -21.35 -9.08
CA ARG A 139 15.88 -20.42 -10.10
C ARG A 139 14.75 -19.87 -10.97
N GLU A 140 13.87 -20.73 -11.49
CA GLU A 140 12.72 -20.30 -12.30
C GLU A 140 11.78 -19.41 -11.49
N LEU A 141 11.44 -19.81 -10.25
CA LEU A 141 10.60 -19.00 -9.37
C LEU A 141 11.24 -17.64 -9.06
N SER A 142 12.56 -17.59 -8.86
CA SER A 142 13.28 -16.32 -8.62
C SER A 142 13.24 -15.40 -9.84
N LEU A 143 13.42 -15.95 -11.05
CA LEU A 143 13.31 -15.19 -12.30
C LEU A 143 11.90 -14.62 -12.51
N GLU A 144 10.86 -15.40 -12.20
CA GLU A 144 9.48 -14.91 -12.26
C GLU A 144 9.23 -13.76 -11.27
N LEU A 145 9.78 -13.86 -10.05
CA LEU A 145 9.67 -12.81 -9.04
C LEU A 145 10.45 -11.55 -9.40
N GLU A 146 11.61 -11.69 -10.05
CA GLU A 146 12.35 -10.55 -10.61
C GLU A 146 11.55 -9.87 -11.73
N GLY A 147 10.93 -10.65 -12.62
CA GLY A 147 10.02 -10.15 -13.66
C GLY A 147 8.85 -9.35 -13.06
N LEU A 148 8.23 -9.87 -12.02
CA LEU A 148 7.17 -9.18 -11.27
C LEU A 148 7.67 -7.90 -10.58
N ASN A 149 8.91 -7.89 -10.10
CA ASN A 149 9.51 -6.70 -9.50
C ASN A 149 9.76 -5.61 -10.55
N ASN A 150 10.29 -5.98 -11.70
CA ASN A 150 10.49 -5.07 -12.83
C ASN A 150 9.16 -4.49 -13.31
N PHE A 151 8.12 -5.33 -13.40
CA PHE A 151 6.76 -4.90 -13.69
C PHE A 151 6.27 -3.87 -12.67
N LYS A 152 6.44 -4.16 -11.37
CA LYS A 152 6.03 -3.26 -10.29
C LYS A 152 6.72 -1.89 -10.42
N GLU A 153 8.05 -1.88 -10.59
CA GLU A 153 8.80 -0.63 -10.72
C GLU A 153 8.41 0.17 -11.97
N ALA A 154 8.08 -0.51 -13.07
CA ALA A 154 7.56 0.15 -14.28
C ALA A 154 6.19 0.79 -14.03
N GLN A 155 5.25 0.07 -13.37
CA GLN A 155 3.94 0.63 -13.03
C GLN A 155 4.06 1.79 -12.03
N LYS A 156 4.98 1.69 -11.07
CA LYS A 156 5.23 2.74 -10.09
C LYS A 156 5.66 4.03 -10.77
N ARG A 157 6.67 3.96 -11.64
CA ARG A 157 7.12 5.10 -12.45
C ARG A 157 5.97 5.70 -13.25
N TYR A 158 5.23 4.87 -13.99
CA TYR A 158 4.09 5.32 -14.78
C TYR A 158 3.04 6.09 -13.95
N LEU A 159 2.63 5.56 -12.79
CA LEU A 159 1.60 6.21 -11.98
C LEU A 159 2.11 7.47 -11.29
N VAL A 160 3.38 7.50 -10.86
CA VAL A 160 4.01 8.71 -10.33
C VAL A 160 4.03 9.81 -11.39
N ASP A 161 4.45 9.49 -12.62
CA ASP A 161 4.46 10.44 -13.74
C ASP A 161 3.05 10.95 -14.05
N GLN A 162 2.04 10.07 -14.02
CA GLN A 162 0.64 10.47 -14.18
C GLN A 162 0.18 11.43 -13.07
N VAL A 163 0.52 11.17 -11.80
CA VAL A 163 0.18 12.07 -10.69
C VAL A 163 0.80 13.45 -10.90
N ASP A 164 2.07 13.51 -11.28
CA ASP A 164 2.78 14.77 -11.49
C ASP A 164 2.22 15.54 -12.72
N MET A 165 1.83 14.83 -13.79
CA MET A 165 1.12 15.42 -14.94
C MET A 165 -0.25 15.99 -14.55
N ILE A 166 -1.04 15.24 -13.78
CA ILE A 166 -2.36 15.70 -13.29
C ILE A 166 -2.16 16.91 -12.38
N SER A 167 -1.22 16.85 -11.45
CA SER A 167 -0.87 17.93 -10.51
C SER A 167 -0.56 19.24 -11.24
N LYS A 168 0.28 19.18 -12.29
CA LYS A 168 0.59 20.33 -13.13
C LYS A 168 -0.65 20.90 -13.81
N SER A 169 -1.46 20.05 -14.44
CA SER A 169 -2.68 20.48 -15.15
C SER A 169 -3.72 21.08 -14.19
N VAL A 170 -3.89 20.49 -13.00
CA VAL A 170 -4.75 21.00 -11.95
C VAL A 170 -4.28 22.38 -11.51
N SER A 171 -3.00 22.53 -11.14
CA SER A 171 -2.41 23.81 -10.72
C SER A 171 -2.61 24.93 -11.75
N GLU A 172 -2.37 24.64 -13.03
CA GLU A 172 -2.60 25.60 -14.11
C GLU A 172 -4.08 25.98 -14.24
N SER A 173 -4.99 25.04 -13.99
CA SER A 173 -6.43 25.24 -14.17
C SER A 173 -7.15 25.86 -12.97
N THR A 174 -6.57 25.76 -11.79
CA THR A 174 -7.09 26.37 -10.56
C THR A 174 -6.53 27.76 -10.28
N SER A 175 -5.56 28.21 -11.08
CA SER A 175 -5.00 29.57 -10.97
C SER A 175 -6.06 30.66 -10.99
N PHE A 176 -5.97 31.55 -9.99
CA PHE A 176 -6.83 32.71 -9.77
C PHE A 176 -6.76 33.75 -10.91
N VAL A 177 -5.70 33.72 -11.72
CA VAL A 177 -5.53 34.62 -12.87
C VAL A 177 -6.52 34.27 -14.00
N LYS A 178 -7.07 33.04 -14.01
CA LYS A 178 -8.00 32.59 -15.05
C LYS A 178 -9.44 32.99 -14.74
N ARG A 179 -10.08 33.67 -15.70
CA ARG A 179 -11.50 34.11 -15.64
C ARG A 179 -12.51 32.97 -15.42
N ARG A 180 -12.16 31.72 -15.77
CA ARG A 180 -12.98 30.51 -15.57
C ARG A 180 -12.16 29.43 -14.86
N SER A 181 -11.71 29.74 -13.64
CA SER A 181 -11.01 28.78 -12.78
C SER A 181 -11.94 27.63 -12.39
N ASP A 182 -11.43 26.40 -12.45
CA ASP A 182 -12.14 25.18 -12.04
C ASP A 182 -11.84 24.79 -10.57
N LEU A 183 -11.30 25.72 -9.76
CA LEU A 183 -10.87 25.50 -8.38
C LEU A 183 -11.94 24.81 -7.50
N TYR A 184 -13.17 25.33 -7.50
CA TYR A 184 -14.24 24.76 -6.66
C TYR A 184 -14.70 23.38 -7.14
N THR A 185 -14.74 23.16 -8.46
CA THR A 185 -15.08 21.86 -9.04
C THR A 185 -14.05 20.81 -8.63
N TRP A 186 -12.76 21.15 -8.71
CA TRP A 186 -11.70 20.26 -8.23
C TRP A 186 -11.73 20.05 -6.72
N ARG A 187 -11.98 21.10 -5.92
CA ARG A 187 -12.12 20.99 -4.46
C ARG A 187 -13.22 19.98 -4.10
N GLU A 188 -14.38 20.09 -4.74
CA GLU A 188 -15.51 19.18 -4.51
C GLU A 188 -15.17 17.74 -4.90
N LEU A 189 -14.50 17.52 -6.04
CA LEU A 189 -14.05 16.21 -6.48
C LEU A 189 -13.05 15.58 -5.51
N PHE A 190 -12.07 16.36 -5.04
CA PHE A 190 -11.04 15.89 -4.11
C PHE A 190 -11.59 15.61 -2.72
N LYS A 191 -12.53 16.43 -2.22
CA LYS A 191 -13.25 16.12 -0.98
C LYS A 191 -13.99 14.79 -1.10
N LEU A 192 -14.75 14.61 -2.19
CA LEU A 192 -15.43 13.33 -2.46
C LEU A 192 -14.44 12.15 -2.54
N TYR A 193 -13.28 12.34 -3.16
CA TYR A 193 -12.25 11.30 -3.25
C TYR A 193 -11.67 10.91 -1.88
N ILE A 194 -11.35 11.90 -1.05
CA ILE A 194 -10.85 11.69 0.33
C ILE A 194 -11.91 10.95 1.14
N ASP A 195 -13.15 11.42 1.12
CA ASP A 195 -14.28 10.84 1.87
C ASP A 195 -14.62 9.40 1.42
N SER A 196 -14.26 9.05 0.17
CA SER A 196 -14.51 7.70 -0.37
C SER A 196 -13.54 6.64 0.15
N GLU A 197 -12.43 7.05 0.79
CA GLU A 197 -11.46 6.14 1.42
C GLU A 197 -11.14 4.90 0.55
N ILE A 198 -10.84 5.12 -0.74
CA ILE A 198 -10.86 4.04 -1.73
C ILE A 198 -9.85 2.95 -1.38
N PHE A 199 -8.60 3.34 -1.14
CA PHE A 199 -7.51 2.41 -0.89
C PHE A 199 -7.08 2.34 0.59
N PHE A 200 -7.37 3.38 1.38
CA PHE A 200 -6.94 3.50 2.77
C PHE A 200 -8.05 4.02 3.65
N LYS A 201 -8.08 3.55 4.90
CA LYS A 201 -8.90 4.11 5.97
C LYS A 201 -8.18 5.24 6.68
N SER A 202 -8.89 6.32 6.97
CA SER A 202 -8.41 7.47 7.74
C SER A 202 -8.69 7.32 9.26
N SER A 203 -9.62 6.44 9.66
CA SER A 203 -10.02 6.27 11.06
C SER A 203 -8.88 5.76 11.98
N THR A 204 -8.69 6.41 13.13
CA THR A 204 -7.60 6.17 14.09
C THR A 204 -7.58 4.78 14.74
N SER A 205 -8.70 4.05 14.78
CA SER A 205 -8.79 2.71 15.38
C SER A 205 -8.57 1.55 14.41
N THR A 206 -8.68 1.78 13.09
CA THR A 206 -8.53 0.74 12.05
C THR A 206 -7.74 1.21 10.81
N ALA A 207 -6.84 2.17 11.01
CA ALA A 207 -6.00 2.72 9.95
C ALA A 207 -5.21 1.60 9.26
N GLY A 208 -5.32 1.53 7.93
CA GLY A 208 -4.70 0.47 7.15
C GLY A 208 -5.16 0.43 5.70
N GLU A 209 -4.41 -0.31 4.89
CA GLU A 209 -4.75 -0.59 3.50
C GLU A 209 -6.02 -1.43 3.40
N ARG A 210 -6.90 -1.07 2.47
CA ARG A 210 -8.10 -1.84 2.18
C ARG A 210 -7.78 -3.07 1.33
N SER A 211 -8.51 -4.15 1.57
CA SER A 211 -8.46 -5.31 0.66
C SER A 211 -8.86 -4.91 -0.76
N VAL A 212 -8.40 -5.65 -1.76
CA VAL A 212 -8.68 -5.31 -3.16
C VAL A 212 -10.19 -5.33 -3.46
N GLN A 213 -10.94 -6.21 -2.81
CA GLN A 213 -12.41 -6.27 -2.92
C GLN A 213 -13.08 -5.03 -2.35
N GLN A 214 -12.62 -4.55 -1.19
CA GLN A 214 -13.11 -3.30 -0.60
C GLN A 214 -12.73 -2.09 -1.45
N ALA A 215 -11.50 -2.03 -1.96
CA ALA A 215 -11.07 -0.95 -2.83
C ALA A 215 -11.88 -0.90 -4.14
N LYS A 216 -12.20 -2.07 -4.72
CA LYS A 216 -13.09 -2.19 -5.88
C LYS A 216 -14.49 -1.66 -5.58
N ALA A 217 -15.08 -2.04 -4.46
CA ALA A 217 -16.40 -1.57 -4.04
C ALA A 217 -16.41 -0.05 -3.79
N ASN A 218 -15.40 0.47 -3.08
CA ASN A 218 -15.29 1.90 -2.78
C ASN A 218 -15.04 2.72 -4.06
N LEU A 219 -14.21 2.23 -4.99
CA LEU A 219 -13.98 2.90 -6.26
C LEU A 219 -15.28 2.95 -7.08
N ALA A 220 -16.06 1.87 -7.12
CA ALA A 220 -17.36 1.85 -7.78
C ALA A 220 -18.36 2.85 -7.14
N ALA A 221 -18.38 2.93 -5.80
CA ALA A 221 -19.20 3.91 -5.09
C ALA A 221 -18.77 5.35 -5.42
N PHE A 222 -17.46 5.64 -5.35
CA PHE A 222 -16.88 6.93 -5.76
C PHE A 222 -17.33 7.31 -7.17
N TRP A 223 -17.22 6.36 -8.12
CA TRP A 223 -17.65 6.55 -9.50
C TRP A 223 -19.13 6.90 -9.65
N ASN A 224 -20.00 6.22 -8.90
CA ASN A 224 -21.43 6.52 -8.89
C ASN A 224 -21.67 7.96 -8.42
N HIS A 225 -20.99 8.40 -7.36
CA HIS A 225 -21.08 9.79 -6.89
C HIS A 225 -20.55 10.79 -7.93
N VAL A 226 -19.42 10.49 -8.57
CA VAL A 226 -18.84 11.32 -9.62
C VAL A 226 -19.80 11.49 -10.81
N ASN A 227 -20.44 10.41 -11.22
CA ASN A 227 -21.40 10.41 -12.33
C ASN A 227 -22.70 11.15 -11.97
N ASN A 228 -23.22 10.92 -10.75
CA ASN A 228 -24.43 11.60 -10.26
C ASN A 228 -24.24 13.12 -10.20
N LYS A 229 -23.07 13.59 -9.79
CA LYS A 229 -22.70 15.02 -9.79
C LYS A 229 -22.32 15.57 -11.17
N LYS A 230 -22.27 14.72 -12.21
CA LYS A 230 -21.97 15.10 -13.61
C LYS A 230 -20.64 15.85 -13.77
N PHE A 231 -19.58 15.46 -13.03
CA PHE A 231 -18.27 16.12 -13.09
C PHE A 231 -17.68 16.20 -14.52
N HIS A 232 -17.97 15.23 -15.38
CA HIS A 232 -17.56 15.24 -16.79
C HIS A 232 -18.03 16.48 -17.57
N LYS A 233 -19.12 17.14 -17.14
CA LYS A 233 -19.66 18.39 -17.69
C LYS A 233 -19.33 19.62 -16.85
N ALA A 234 -18.88 19.45 -15.61
CA ALA A 234 -18.64 20.53 -14.67
C ALA A 234 -17.35 21.32 -14.94
N PHE A 235 -16.36 20.70 -15.60
CA PHE A 235 -15.08 21.34 -15.88
C PHE A 235 -15.12 22.25 -17.11
N HIS A 236 -14.82 23.53 -16.92
CA HIS A 236 -14.81 24.52 -17.99
C HIS A 236 -13.55 24.40 -18.86
N GLN A 237 -12.38 24.18 -18.26
CA GLN A 237 -11.11 24.17 -18.98
C GLN A 237 -10.82 22.81 -19.64
N LYS A 238 -10.27 22.85 -20.87
CA LYS A 238 -9.85 21.64 -21.60
C LYS A 238 -8.81 20.85 -20.80
N GLY A 239 -7.87 21.53 -20.16
CA GLY A 239 -6.87 20.94 -19.28
C GLY A 239 -7.51 20.15 -18.13
N SER A 240 -8.46 20.75 -17.42
CA SER A 240 -9.16 20.09 -16.31
C SER A 240 -9.97 18.87 -16.78
N ARG A 241 -10.62 18.92 -17.95
CA ARG A 241 -11.31 17.73 -18.49
C ARG A 241 -10.34 16.58 -18.79
N SER A 242 -9.15 16.89 -19.32
CA SER A 242 -8.11 15.90 -19.56
C SER A 242 -7.57 15.33 -18.24
N ALA A 243 -7.22 16.21 -17.31
CA ALA A 243 -6.73 15.82 -15.99
C ALA A 243 -7.75 15.01 -15.18
N PHE A 244 -9.05 15.33 -15.30
CA PHE A 244 -10.12 14.55 -14.70
C PHE A 244 -10.14 13.12 -15.25
N LYS A 245 -10.09 12.96 -16.59
CA LYS A 245 -10.02 11.62 -17.22
C LYS A 245 -8.77 10.86 -16.79
N SER A 246 -7.61 11.54 -16.73
CA SER A 246 -6.37 10.94 -16.26
C SER A 246 -6.43 10.53 -14.78
N PHE A 247 -7.01 11.35 -13.91
CA PHE A 247 -7.18 11.05 -12.49
C PHE A 247 -8.08 9.84 -12.25
N ILE A 248 -9.17 9.78 -13.00
CA ILE A 248 -10.06 8.64 -13.07
C ILE A 248 -9.33 7.36 -13.50
N GLY A 249 -8.61 7.41 -14.62
CA GLY A 249 -7.88 6.26 -15.16
C GLY A 249 -6.71 5.84 -14.27
N LEU A 250 -6.09 6.79 -13.56
CA LEU A 250 -5.06 6.54 -12.55
C LEU A 250 -5.59 5.62 -11.45
N ASN A 251 -6.79 5.91 -10.91
CA ASN A 251 -7.39 5.13 -9.83
C ASN A 251 -7.83 3.74 -10.30
N GLU A 252 -8.41 3.63 -11.50
CA GLU A 252 -8.73 2.33 -12.10
C GLU A 252 -7.47 1.49 -12.33
N ARG A 253 -6.41 2.10 -12.84
CA ARG A 253 -5.13 1.42 -13.06
C ARG A 253 -4.49 1.01 -11.75
N LEU A 254 -4.54 1.86 -10.72
CA LEU A 254 -4.07 1.53 -9.38
C LEU A 254 -4.78 0.27 -8.85
N LEU A 255 -6.11 0.21 -8.95
CA LEU A 255 -6.88 -0.98 -8.56
C LEU A 255 -6.45 -2.24 -9.34
N LYS A 256 -6.26 -2.13 -10.66
CA LYS A 256 -5.79 -3.25 -11.48
C LYS A 256 -4.41 -3.73 -11.07
N VAL A 257 -3.46 -2.83 -10.78
CA VAL A 257 -2.12 -3.21 -10.30
C VAL A 257 -2.21 -3.93 -8.94
N SER A 258 -3.01 -3.41 -8.00
CA SER A 258 -3.23 -4.06 -6.70
C SER A 258 -3.84 -5.46 -6.85
N GLN A 259 -4.80 -5.62 -7.77
CA GLN A 259 -5.41 -6.92 -8.09
C GLN A 259 -4.39 -7.89 -8.70
N PHE A 260 -3.56 -7.42 -9.64
CA PHE A 260 -2.51 -8.24 -10.23
C PHE A 260 -1.46 -8.68 -9.20
N GLN A 261 -1.04 -7.78 -8.31
CA GLN A 261 -0.13 -8.11 -7.21
C GLN A 261 -0.74 -9.17 -6.28
N TYR A 262 -2.01 -9.00 -5.89
CA TYR A 262 -2.75 -9.96 -5.07
C TYR A 262 -2.81 -11.37 -5.71
N LEU A 263 -3.18 -11.44 -6.99
CA LEU A 263 -3.29 -12.72 -7.72
C LEU A 263 -1.94 -13.43 -7.82
N ASN A 264 -0.85 -12.71 -8.09
CA ASN A 264 0.49 -13.28 -8.14
C ASN A 264 0.99 -13.72 -6.76
N LYS A 265 0.75 -12.93 -5.69
CA LYS A 265 1.08 -13.33 -4.32
C LYS A 265 0.35 -14.61 -3.90
N MET A 266 -0.91 -14.75 -4.30
CA MET A 266 -1.67 -15.98 -4.11
C MET A 266 -1.08 -17.16 -4.91
N ALA A 267 -0.73 -16.96 -6.18
CA ALA A 267 -0.11 -17.99 -7.00
C ALA A 267 1.23 -18.47 -6.41
N MET A 268 2.07 -17.55 -5.93
CA MET A 268 3.32 -17.85 -5.22
C MET A 268 3.07 -18.71 -3.97
N THR A 269 2.12 -18.29 -3.13
CA THR A 269 1.77 -19.05 -1.91
C THR A 269 1.25 -20.45 -2.25
N LYS A 270 0.47 -20.58 -3.33
CA LYS A 270 -0.10 -21.85 -3.77
C LYS A 270 0.92 -22.77 -4.44
N ILE A 271 1.96 -22.23 -5.09
CA ILE A 271 3.01 -23.05 -5.70
C ILE A 271 3.98 -23.57 -4.63
N LEU A 272 4.36 -22.74 -3.65
CA LEU A 272 5.16 -23.17 -2.50
C LEU A 272 4.42 -24.20 -1.64
N LYS A 273 3.13 -23.99 -1.35
CA LYS A 273 2.30 -25.00 -0.67
C LYS A 273 2.23 -26.32 -1.47
N LYS A 274 2.27 -26.25 -2.79
CA LYS A 274 2.26 -27.44 -3.64
C LYS A 274 3.60 -28.15 -3.59
N PHE A 275 4.71 -27.41 -3.63
CA PHE A 275 6.07 -27.95 -3.49
C PHE A 275 6.15 -28.77 -2.19
N ASP A 276 5.86 -28.14 -1.04
CA ASP A 276 5.91 -28.80 0.26
C ASP A 276 5.00 -30.02 0.36
N LYS A 277 3.79 -29.96 -0.22
CA LYS A 277 2.89 -31.11 -0.22
C LYS A 277 3.43 -32.31 -1.00
N GLN A 278 4.24 -32.07 -2.03
CA GLN A 278 4.76 -33.12 -2.91
C GLN A 278 6.15 -33.61 -2.49
N THR A 279 6.93 -32.79 -1.78
CA THR A 279 8.33 -33.10 -1.44
C THR A 279 8.60 -33.20 0.07
N SER A 280 7.70 -32.71 0.92
CA SER A 280 7.91 -32.57 2.38
C SER A 280 9.10 -31.69 2.79
N LEU A 281 9.64 -30.84 1.89
CA LEU A 281 10.84 -30.00 2.16
C LEU A 281 10.55 -28.64 2.84
N HIS A 282 9.33 -28.39 3.33
CA HIS A 282 8.92 -27.22 4.15
C HIS A 282 9.35 -25.81 3.71
N THR A 283 9.42 -25.57 2.41
CA THR A 283 9.93 -24.35 1.78
C THR A 283 9.00 -23.14 1.92
N ARG A 284 7.69 -23.35 2.19
CA ARG A 284 6.70 -22.28 2.32
C ARG A 284 7.02 -21.28 3.44
N LEU A 285 7.72 -21.71 4.49
CA LEU A 285 8.11 -20.85 5.61
C LEU A 285 9.49 -20.21 5.41
N ILE A 286 10.37 -20.87 4.66
CA ILE A 286 11.77 -20.48 4.46
C ILE A 286 11.86 -19.47 3.33
N PHE A 287 11.27 -19.79 2.18
CA PHE A 287 11.43 -19.03 0.94
C PHE A 287 10.94 -17.57 1.04
N PRO A 288 9.75 -17.26 1.62
CA PRO A 288 9.33 -15.87 1.77
C PRO A 288 10.26 -15.04 2.66
N LYS A 289 10.84 -15.64 3.73
CA LYS A 289 11.77 -14.95 4.63
C LYS A 289 13.08 -14.61 3.93
N LEU A 290 13.58 -15.54 3.10
CA LEU A 290 14.77 -15.34 2.26
C LEU A 290 14.60 -14.18 1.25
N LEU A 291 13.33 -13.86 0.95
CA LEU A 291 12.92 -12.81 0.04
C LEU A 291 12.33 -11.60 0.75
N ALA A 292 12.53 -11.41 2.05
CA ALA A 292 12.02 -10.23 2.76
C ALA A 292 12.47 -8.91 2.11
N HIS A 293 13.64 -8.87 1.45
CA HIS A 293 14.08 -7.70 0.69
C HIS A 293 13.56 -7.61 -0.76
N ASN A 294 12.71 -8.55 -1.23
CA ASN A 294 12.06 -8.42 -2.53
C ASN A 294 10.85 -7.49 -2.42
N THR A 295 11.01 -6.32 -3.02
CA THR A 295 10.04 -5.21 -3.06
C THR A 295 8.66 -5.62 -3.58
N PHE A 296 8.51 -6.70 -4.36
CA PHE A 296 7.19 -7.15 -4.83
C PHE A 296 6.28 -7.72 -3.71
N ILE A 297 6.84 -8.40 -2.71
CA ILE A 297 6.07 -9.21 -1.74
C ILE A 297 5.55 -8.37 -0.56
N GLU A 298 6.32 -7.38 -0.13
CA GLU A 298 6.10 -6.65 1.13
C GLU A 298 5.47 -5.27 0.94
N GLU A 299 5.87 -4.54 -0.09
CA GLU A 299 5.42 -3.15 -0.25
C GLU A 299 4.06 -3.06 -0.95
N SER A 300 3.11 -2.41 -0.26
CA SER A 300 1.84 -1.96 -0.83
C SER A 300 2.09 -0.92 -1.93
N PHE A 301 1.62 -1.24 -3.13
CA PHE A 301 1.63 -0.30 -4.24
C PHE A 301 0.68 0.88 -4.02
N ALA A 302 -0.47 0.62 -3.38
CA ALA A 302 -1.43 1.66 -3.05
C ALA A 302 -0.86 2.67 -2.05
N GLN A 303 -0.06 2.23 -1.07
CA GLN A 303 0.41 3.12 0.00
C GLN A 303 1.34 4.22 -0.55
N GLN A 304 2.33 3.83 -1.35
CA GLN A 304 3.27 4.79 -1.95
C GLN A 304 2.56 5.76 -2.91
N LEU A 305 1.63 5.25 -3.72
CA LEU A 305 0.91 6.11 -4.67
C LEU A 305 -0.09 7.02 -3.97
N CYS A 306 -0.84 6.54 -2.99
CA CYS A 306 -1.77 7.37 -2.22
C CYS A 306 -1.05 8.46 -1.45
N TYR A 307 0.15 8.18 -0.91
CA TYR A 307 1.01 9.21 -0.35
C TYR A 307 1.33 10.28 -1.39
N LYS A 308 1.82 9.88 -2.58
CA LYS A 308 2.14 10.82 -3.66
C LYS A 308 0.91 11.62 -4.13
N ILE A 309 -0.26 10.99 -4.26
CA ILE A 309 -1.53 11.68 -4.55
C ILE A 309 -1.83 12.71 -3.46
N SER A 310 -1.70 12.35 -2.19
CA SER A 310 -1.94 13.25 -1.06
C SER A 310 -0.98 14.44 -1.06
N THR A 311 0.32 14.20 -1.23
CA THR A 311 1.35 15.24 -1.13
C THR A 311 1.48 16.11 -2.36
N ASN A 312 1.20 15.58 -3.55
CA ASN A 312 1.46 16.28 -4.81
C ASN A 312 0.19 16.73 -5.53
N LEU A 313 -0.96 16.10 -5.26
CA LEU A 313 -2.21 16.42 -5.94
C LEU A 313 -3.23 17.06 -5.01
N LEU A 314 -3.52 16.44 -3.87
CA LEU A 314 -4.54 16.93 -2.94
C LEU A 314 -4.09 18.20 -2.20
N SER A 315 -2.79 18.33 -1.92
CA SER A 315 -2.19 19.51 -1.30
C SER A 315 -2.27 20.79 -2.14
N ILE A 316 -2.46 20.68 -3.47
CA ILE A 316 -2.54 21.84 -4.37
C ILE A 316 -3.79 22.67 -4.08
N ILE A 317 -4.86 22.00 -3.66
CA ILE A 317 -6.17 22.62 -3.48
C ILE A 317 -6.54 22.57 -2.00
N PRO A 318 -6.40 23.71 -1.29
CA PRO A 318 -6.74 23.77 0.12
C PRO A 318 -8.22 23.46 0.33
N GLN A 319 -8.49 22.68 1.37
CA GLN A 319 -9.85 22.40 1.85
C GLN A 319 -10.27 23.48 2.84
N LEU A 320 -11.56 23.83 2.84
CA LEU A 320 -12.04 24.93 3.69
C LEU A 320 -11.91 24.62 5.18
N ASP A 321 -12.05 23.35 5.56
CA ASP A 321 -12.14 22.88 6.94
C ASP A 321 -10.90 23.31 7.76
N ASP A 322 -9.71 23.35 7.12
CA ASP A 322 -8.43 23.76 7.72
C ASP A 322 -8.33 25.28 7.99
N TYR A 323 -9.25 26.09 7.45
CA TYR A 323 -9.23 27.55 7.52
C TYR A 323 -10.48 28.14 8.20
N THR A 324 -11.20 27.30 8.93
CA THR A 324 -12.39 27.73 9.66
C THR A 324 -12.02 28.32 11.02
N CYS A 325 -12.74 29.37 11.43
CA CYS A 325 -12.66 29.92 12.77
C CYS A 325 -13.42 29.00 13.73
N PRO A 326 -12.78 28.49 14.81
CA PRO A 326 -13.41 27.58 15.77
C PRO A 326 -14.63 28.15 16.51
N ILE A 327 -14.75 29.48 16.58
CA ILE A 327 -15.84 30.16 17.30
C ILE A 327 -17.12 30.20 16.46
N CYS A 328 -17.00 30.51 15.17
CA CYS A 328 -18.16 30.69 14.28
C CYS A 328 -18.31 29.62 13.20
N CYS A 329 -17.40 28.64 13.16
CA CYS A 329 -17.35 27.53 12.20
C CYS A 329 -17.44 28.00 10.72
N SER A 330 -17.05 29.24 10.45
CA SER A 330 -17.00 29.84 9.12
C SER A 330 -15.55 30.15 8.76
N VAL A 331 -15.26 30.49 7.49
CA VAL A 331 -13.92 30.95 7.10
C VAL A 331 -13.40 32.05 8.05
N ALA A 332 -12.12 31.96 8.43
CA ALA A 332 -11.48 32.90 9.35
C ALA A 332 -11.30 34.30 8.73
N PHE A 333 -12.39 35.08 8.64
CA PHE A 333 -12.39 36.41 8.01
C PHE A 333 -11.64 37.44 8.86
N LYS A 334 -10.65 38.12 8.24
CA LYS A 334 -9.65 38.97 8.92
C LYS A 334 -9.03 38.21 10.11
N PRO A 335 -8.24 37.16 9.83
CA PRO A 335 -7.73 36.24 10.83
C PRO A 335 -6.78 36.95 11.80
N ILE A 336 -7.02 36.79 13.09
CA ILE A 336 -6.13 37.23 14.17
C ILE A 336 -5.42 36.01 14.72
N LYS A 337 -4.08 36.02 14.68
CA LYS A 337 -3.23 34.97 15.25
C LYS A 337 -2.78 35.40 16.64
N LEU A 338 -3.29 34.70 17.65
CA LEU A 338 -2.91 34.93 19.04
C LEU A 338 -1.47 34.50 19.30
N ASP A 339 -0.88 34.96 20.40
CA ASP A 339 0.49 34.61 20.81
C ASP A 339 0.66 33.10 21.06
N CYS A 340 -0.43 32.41 21.41
CA CYS A 340 -0.48 30.95 21.51
C CYS A 340 -0.51 30.23 20.15
N GLY A 341 -0.53 30.95 19.03
CA GLY A 341 -0.52 30.43 17.67
C GLY A 341 -1.91 30.16 17.05
N HIS A 342 -2.99 30.20 17.83
CA HIS A 342 -4.36 29.93 17.36
C HIS A 342 -4.97 31.11 16.60
N ILE A 343 -5.76 30.80 15.56
CA ILE A 343 -6.33 31.77 14.63
C ILE A 343 -7.86 31.87 14.78
N PHE A 344 -8.38 33.10 14.84
CA PHE A 344 -9.82 33.39 14.92
C PHE A 344 -10.21 34.56 14.00
N CYS A 345 -11.50 34.72 13.68
CA CYS A 345 -11.97 35.95 13.04
C CYS A 345 -11.78 37.15 13.99
N VAL A 346 -11.36 38.31 13.47
CA VAL A 346 -11.28 39.56 14.26
C VAL A 346 -12.58 39.85 15.02
N ARG A 347 -13.72 39.62 14.38
CA ARG A 347 -15.03 39.90 14.98
C ARG A 347 -15.37 38.96 16.13
N CYS A 348 -14.98 37.69 16.02
CA CYS A 348 -15.19 36.71 17.09
C CYS A 348 -14.31 37.05 18.30
N LEU A 349 -13.07 37.48 18.04
CA LEU A 349 -12.15 37.87 19.09
C LEU A 349 -12.61 39.13 19.83
N VAL A 350 -13.06 40.16 19.10
CA VAL A 350 -13.60 41.40 19.72
C VAL A 350 -14.79 41.10 20.64
N LYS A 351 -15.64 40.13 20.31
CA LYS A 351 -16.75 39.73 21.19
C LYS A 351 -16.25 39.08 22.49
N LEU A 352 -15.24 38.21 22.42
CA LEU A 352 -14.62 37.61 23.60
C LEU A 352 -13.98 38.67 24.50
N GLN A 353 -13.23 39.59 23.90
CA GLN A 353 -12.60 40.70 24.63
C GLN A 353 -13.65 41.59 25.33
N ARG A 354 -14.76 41.91 24.65
CA ARG A 354 -15.88 42.66 25.24
C ARG A 354 -16.56 41.93 26.40
N SER A 355 -16.57 40.59 26.40
CA SER A 355 -17.06 39.77 27.50
C SER A 355 -16.05 39.59 28.64
N GLY A 356 -14.83 40.14 28.52
CA GLY A 356 -13.76 39.97 29.51
C GLY A 356 -13.17 38.56 29.54
N GLU A 357 -13.34 37.76 28.49
CA GLU A 357 -12.79 36.40 28.41
C GLU A 357 -11.38 36.43 27.82
N ASP A 358 -10.39 36.09 28.63
CA ASP A 358 -8.97 36.11 28.24
C ASP A 358 -8.45 34.76 27.72
N ARG A 359 -9.17 33.66 28.00
CA ARG A 359 -8.69 32.33 27.65
C ARG A 359 -8.96 32.02 26.19
N CYS A 360 -7.91 31.59 25.50
CA CYS A 360 -8.03 31.04 24.16
C CYS A 360 -9.01 29.85 24.13
N PRO A 361 -10.00 29.83 23.21
CA PRO A 361 -10.96 28.73 23.11
C PRO A 361 -10.36 27.34 22.81
N LEU A 362 -9.13 27.28 22.28
CA LEU A 362 -8.46 26.03 21.91
C LEU A 362 -7.49 25.51 22.98
N CYS A 363 -6.56 26.34 23.46
CA CYS A 363 -5.56 25.92 24.45
C CYS A 363 -5.79 26.46 25.87
N ARG A 364 -6.78 27.32 26.07
CA ARG A 364 -7.09 27.98 27.35
C ARG A 364 -6.00 28.91 27.90
N GLY A 365 -4.98 29.23 27.11
CA GLY A 365 -3.97 30.23 27.49
C GLY A 365 -4.55 31.65 27.55
N GLU A 366 -4.05 32.47 28.47
CA GLU A 366 -4.46 33.86 28.72
C GLU A 366 -3.76 34.81 27.74
N VAL A 367 -4.36 34.97 26.56
CA VAL A 367 -3.76 35.70 25.44
C VAL A 367 -4.79 36.51 24.63
N VAL A 368 -6.08 36.40 24.95
CA VAL A 368 -7.15 37.02 24.14
C VAL A 368 -7.23 38.52 24.40
N LEU A 369 -7.10 38.98 25.64
CA LEU A 369 -7.17 40.40 25.99
C LEU A 369 -5.95 41.19 25.52
N ASN A 370 -4.80 40.52 25.35
CA ASN A 370 -3.57 41.14 24.87
C ASN A 370 -3.55 41.32 23.34
N ALA A 371 -4.43 40.64 22.60
CA ALA A 371 -4.42 40.66 21.15
C ALA A 371 -4.97 41.98 20.58
N ASP A 372 -4.23 42.57 19.64
CA ASP A 372 -4.59 43.83 18.99
C ASP A 372 -4.46 43.75 17.45
N ASN A 373 -4.40 44.91 16.79
CA ASN A 373 -4.29 44.99 15.33
C ASN A 373 -2.96 44.42 14.79
N SER A 374 -1.91 44.35 15.60
CA SER A 374 -0.61 43.78 15.21
C SER A 374 -0.66 42.26 15.05
N ASN A 375 -1.63 41.59 15.68
CA ASN A 375 -1.88 40.15 15.54
C ASN A 375 -2.64 39.78 14.25
N LEU A 376 -2.99 40.76 13.40
CA LEU A 376 -3.64 40.50 12.11
C LEU A 376 -2.71 39.72 11.18
N ASP A 377 -3.13 38.51 10.83
CA ASP A 377 -2.40 37.64 9.92
C ASP A 377 -2.74 38.01 8.46
N VAL A 378 -1.98 38.98 7.94
CA VAL A 378 -2.16 39.51 6.58
C VAL A 378 -1.92 38.43 5.54
N GLU A 379 -0.92 37.57 5.74
CA GLU A 379 -0.60 36.46 4.82
C GLU A 379 -1.78 35.48 4.73
N HIS A 380 -2.34 35.03 5.86
CA HIS A 380 -3.55 34.21 5.85
C HIS A 380 -4.72 34.96 5.21
N MET A 381 -4.89 36.25 5.48
CA MET A 381 -5.97 37.03 4.89
C MET A 381 -5.90 37.05 3.35
N GLU A 382 -4.72 37.31 2.79
CA GLU A 382 -4.49 37.30 1.33
C GLU A 382 -4.69 35.89 0.76
N TYR A 383 -4.22 34.86 1.47
CA TYR A 383 -4.44 33.46 1.09
C TYR A 383 -5.93 33.12 1.00
N LEU A 384 -6.73 33.51 2.01
CA LEU A 384 -8.17 33.26 2.03
C LEU A 384 -8.89 34.00 0.90
N GLN A 385 -8.51 35.23 0.61
CA GLN A 385 -9.08 35.97 -0.53
C GLN A 385 -8.77 35.28 -1.86
N LYS A 386 -7.57 34.73 -1.99
CA LYS A 386 -7.10 34.06 -3.21
C LYS A 386 -7.78 32.70 -3.43
N TYR A 387 -7.86 31.86 -2.39
CA TYR A 387 -8.32 30.47 -2.53
C TYR A 387 -9.78 30.26 -2.08
N PHE A 388 -10.34 31.13 -1.24
CA PHE A 388 -11.71 31.05 -0.73
C PHE A 388 -12.52 32.35 -0.94
N PRO A 389 -12.51 32.95 -2.14
CA PRO A 389 -13.14 34.26 -2.37
C PRO A 389 -14.66 34.26 -2.14
N LYS A 390 -15.35 33.13 -2.37
CA LYS A 390 -16.80 33.04 -2.18
C LYS A 390 -17.14 33.05 -0.70
N GLU A 391 -16.44 32.23 0.07
CA GLU A 391 -16.62 32.11 1.52
C GLU A 391 -16.25 33.41 2.22
N VAL A 392 -15.14 34.05 1.83
CA VAL A 392 -14.73 35.36 2.34
C VAL A 392 -15.80 36.41 2.08
N LYS A 393 -16.37 36.46 0.87
CA LYS A 393 -17.43 37.41 0.53
C LYS A 393 -18.71 37.18 1.33
N ILE A 394 -19.11 35.91 1.52
CA ILE A 394 -20.26 35.57 2.37
C ILE A 394 -20.00 36.06 3.80
N LYS A 395 -18.83 35.76 4.37
CA LYS A 395 -18.50 36.13 5.74
C LYS A 395 -18.36 37.64 5.94
N GLN A 396 -17.84 38.34 4.94
CA GLN A 396 -17.80 39.79 4.92
C GLN A 396 -19.21 40.38 5.03
N ASN A 397 -20.14 39.94 4.17
CA ASN A 397 -21.52 40.42 4.19
C ASN A 397 -22.23 40.11 5.52
N GLU A 398 -22.01 38.92 6.09
CA GLU A 398 -22.52 38.57 7.42
C GLU A 398 -22.01 39.53 8.50
N THR A 399 -20.70 39.80 8.49
CA THR A 399 -20.06 40.69 9.46
C THR A 399 -20.57 42.12 9.33
N GLU A 400 -20.73 42.63 8.10
CA GLU A 400 -21.26 43.96 7.83
C GLU A 400 -22.72 44.10 8.30
N ARG A 401 -23.56 43.09 8.06
CA ARG A 401 -24.95 43.06 8.57
C ARG A 401 -25.01 43.07 10.08
N GLU A 402 -24.14 42.29 10.72
CA GLU A 402 -24.08 42.23 12.18
C GLU A 402 -23.66 43.58 12.78
N ILE A 403 -22.63 44.22 12.22
CA ILE A 403 -22.18 45.55 12.66
C ILE A 403 -23.26 46.61 12.44
N ALA A 404 -23.96 46.57 11.30
CA ALA A 404 -25.06 47.48 11.02
C ALA A 404 -26.19 47.32 12.04
N LYS A 405 -26.52 46.08 12.41
CA LYS A 405 -27.51 45.77 13.45
C LYS A 405 -27.10 46.32 14.82
N GLU A 406 -25.87 46.06 15.27
CA GLU A 406 -25.38 46.59 16.56
C GLU A 406 -25.37 48.12 16.59
N ARG A 407 -24.96 48.77 15.49
CA ARG A 407 -24.99 50.24 15.39
C ARG A 407 -26.41 50.77 15.43
N PHE A 408 -27.35 50.10 14.78
CA PHE A 408 -28.76 50.47 14.83
C PHE A 408 -29.32 50.34 16.25
N GLU A 409 -29.08 49.21 16.91
CA GLU A 409 -29.51 48.97 18.30
C GLU A 409 -28.90 49.98 19.28
N ALA A 410 -27.62 50.33 19.11
CA ALA A 410 -26.94 51.33 19.94
C ALA A 410 -27.53 52.74 19.78
N VAL A 411 -28.07 53.07 18.60
CA VAL A 411 -28.64 54.41 18.32
C VAL A 411 -30.13 54.48 18.67
N TYR A 412 -30.90 53.42 18.39
CA TYR A 412 -32.36 53.44 18.45
C TYR A 412 -32.97 52.61 19.60
N GLY A 413 -32.17 51.80 20.29
CA GLY A 413 -32.60 50.83 21.32
C GLY A 413 -33.31 49.60 20.74
N GLU A 414 -33.51 48.57 21.56
CA GLU A 414 -34.34 47.39 21.22
C GLU A 414 -35.82 47.80 21.16
N LYS A 415 -36.27 48.46 20.10
CA LYS A 415 -37.70 48.71 19.89
C LYS A 415 -38.29 47.60 19.05
N ASN A 416 -39.11 46.75 19.69
CA ASN A 416 -40.11 45.95 18.99
C ASN A 416 -40.97 46.91 18.15
N CYS A 417 -40.98 46.73 16.82
CA CYS A 417 -41.92 47.44 15.95
C CYS A 417 -43.34 47.06 16.35
N ILE A 418 -44.03 47.96 17.06
CA ILE A 418 -45.49 47.92 17.17
C ILE A 418 -46.00 48.74 15.99
N ILE A 419 -46.46 48.05 14.94
CA ILE A 419 -47.24 48.69 13.88
C ILE A 419 -48.60 49.00 14.52
N MET A 420 -48.89 50.28 14.75
CA MET A 420 -50.23 50.76 15.12
C MET A 420 -51.08 50.95 13.88
#